data_AF-A0A2I4D3U9-F1
#
_entry.id   AF-A0A2I4D3U9-F1
#
_cell.length_a   1.000
_cell.length_b   1.000
_cell.length_c   1.000
_cell.angle_alpha   90.00
_cell.angle_beta   90.00
_cell.angle_gamma   90.00
#
_symmetry.space_group_name_H-M   'P 1'
#
loop_
_entity.id
_entity.type
_entity.pdbx_description
1 polymer ?
#
loop_
_entity_poly.entity_id
_entity_poly.type
_entity_poly.pdbx_seq_one_letter_code
_entity_poly.pdbx_strand_id
1 'polypeptide(L)'
;MAEQDGSRFFRRTSLFWIITVSLAVGYFSFAVFDPDKIPLDSLGPFGSFTRHLVQNHPGLLLKGWWAAFAVHVFEAIMALKVCRNKGISSPTARFLWFFQTFLFGFASLGLLLKYDPERPKQR
;
A
#
# COMPACT_ATOMS: atom_id res chain seq x y z
N MET A 1 27.24 14.29 -9.84
CA MET A 1 26.22 14.01 -10.89
C MET A 1 25.51 12.64 -10.71
N ALA A 2 25.53 12.01 -9.52
CA ALA A 2 25.02 10.65 -9.31
C ALA A 2 23.55 10.56 -8.82
N GLU A 3 22.87 11.68 -8.56
CA GLU A 3 21.53 11.68 -7.98
C GLU A 3 20.37 11.66 -9.01
N GLN A 4 20.65 11.98 -10.28
CA GLN A 4 19.58 12.12 -11.27
C GLN A 4 19.08 10.78 -11.83
N ASP A 5 19.84 9.69 -11.70
CA ASP A 5 19.54 8.44 -12.41
C ASP A 5 18.45 7.60 -11.72
N GLY A 6 18.36 7.65 -10.38
CA GLY A 6 17.33 6.91 -9.63
C GLY A 6 15.90 7.41 -9.87
N SER A 7 15.76 8.71 -10.14
CA SER A 7 14.45 9.34 -10.40
C SER A 7 13.85 8.97 -11.76
N ARG A 8 14.67 8.53 -12.72
CA ARG A 8 14.19 8.05 -14.02
C ARG A 8 13.42 6.74 -13.89
N PHE A 9 13.81 5.89 -12.95
CA PHE A 9 13.29 4.53 -12.79
C PHE A 9 12.18 4.38 -11.76
N PHE A 10 11.69 5.48 -11.18
CA PHE A 10 10.64 5.48 -10.17
C PHE A 10 9.42 6.28 -10.63
N ARG A 11 8.23 5.71 -10.44
CA ARG A 11 6.97 6.40 -10.70
C ARG A 11 6.09 6.32 -9.47
N ARG A 12 5.67 7.49 -8.99
CA ARG A 12 4.77 7.59 -7.84
C ARG A 12 3.39 7.02 -8.16
N THR A 13 2.81 6.27 -7.23
CA THR A 13 1.38 5.90 -7.23
C THR A 13 0.50 7.16 -7.28
N SER A 14 -0.66 7.07 -7.94
CA SER A 14 -1.57 8.21 -8.05
C SER A 14 -2.06 8.67 -6.66
N LEU A 15 -2.31 9.97 -6.50
CA LEU A 15 -2.82 10.54 -5.24
C LEU A 15 -4.13 9.89 -4.79
N PHE A 16 -5.01 9.56 -5.73
CA PHE A 16 -6.26 8.84 -5.44
C PHE A 16 -6.01 7.55 -4.64
N TRP A 17 -5.12 6.70 -5.13
CA TRP A 17 -4.74 5.44 -4.44
C TRP A 17 -3.99 5.68 -3.13
N ILE A 18 -3.10 6.67 -3.08
CA ILE A 18 -2.40 7.03 -1.84
C ILE A 18 -3.41 7.36 -0.74
N ILE A 19 -4.33 8.28 -1.02
CA ILE A 19 -5.34 8.72 -0.05
C ILE A 19 -6.26 7.55 0.32
N THR A 20 -6.77 6.82 -0.66
CA THR A 20 -7.75 5.74 -0.43
C THR A 20 -7.15 4.61 0.41
N VAL A 21 -5.94 4.13 0.09
CA VAL A 21 -5.29 3.05 0.84
C VAL A 21 -4.88 3.54 2.23
N SER A 22 -4.34 4.75 2.37
CA SER A 22 -3.99 5.30 3.69
C SER A 22 -5.21 5.43 4.60
N LEU A 23 -6.35 5.91 4.08
CA LEU A 23 -7.60 5.97 4.85
C LEU A 23 -8.12 4.58 5.21
N ALA A 24 -8.06 3.61 4.29
CA ALA A 24 -8.53 2.25 4.54
C ALA A 24 -7.68 1.53 5.61
N VAL A 25 -6.36 1.58 5.50
CA VAL A 25 -5.43 0.97 6.47
C VAL A 25 -5.50 1.70 7.82
N GLY A 26 -5.61 3.02 7.81
CA GLY A 26 -5.80 3.82 9.03
C GLY A 26 -7.09 3.45 9.73
N TYR A 27 -8.22 3.44 9.01
CA TYR A 27 -9.52 3.04 9.55
C TYR A 27 -9.48 1.62 10.14
N PHE A 28 -8.92 0.66 9.40
CA PHE A 28 -8.84 -0.71 9.88
C PHE A 28 -7.94 -0.84 11.11
N SER A 29 -6.83 -0.10 11.17
CA SER A 29 -5.94 -0.08 12.33
C SER A 29 -6.62 0.51 13.56
N PHE A 30 -7.36 1.61 13.42
CA PHE A 30 -8.18 2.12 14.52
C PHE A 30 -9.23 1.10 14.95
N ALA A 31 -9.92 0.45 14.01
CA ALA A 31 -10.93 -0.55 14.34
C ALA A 31 -10.35 -1.74 15.13
N VAL A 32 -9.07 -2.08 14.92
CA VAL A 32 -8.39 -3.20 15.59
C VAL A 32 -7.80 -2.78 16.94
N PHE A 33 -7.14 -1.60 17.02
CA PHE A 33 -6.31 -1.22 18.17
C PHE A 33 -6.93 -0.16 19.07
N ASP A 34 -7.75 0.74 18.54
CA ASP A 34 -8.39 1.83 19.29
C ASP A 34 -9.72 2.22 18.62
N PRO A 35 -10.75 1.35 18.71
CA PRO A 35 -12.01 1.52 17.97
C PRO A 35 -12.82 2.73 18.47
N ASP A 36 -12.56 3.21 19.69
CA ASP A 36 -13.24 4.36 20.30
C ASP A 36 -12.89 5.69 19.58
N LYS A 37 -11.81 5.72 18.80
CA LYS A 37 -11.44 6.86 17.96
C LYS A 37 -12.28 6.98 16.70
N ILE A 38 -13.02 5.93 16.32
CA ILE A 38 -13.84 5.93 15.12
C ILE A 38 -15.22 6.48 15.47
N PRO A 39 -15.72 7.53 14.81
CA PRO A 39 -17.08 8.02 14.99
C PRO A 39 -18.09 7.09 14.29
N LEU A 40 -18.23 5.87 14.81
CA LEU A 40 -19.07 4.81 14.21
C LEU A 40 -20.52 5.28 14.01
N ASP A 41 -21.04 6.13 14.90
CA ASP A 41 -22.41 6.62 14.82
C ASP A 41 -22.66 7.58 13.64
N SER A 42 -21.59 8.20 13.12
CA SER A 42 -21.66 9.07 11.93
C SER A 42 -21.51 8.30 10.60
N LEU A 43 -21.12 7.02 10.65
CA LEU A 43 -20.84 6.19 9.46
C LEU A 43 -22.07 5.38 8.99
N GLY A 44 -23.21 5.55 9.65
CA GLY A 44 -24.46 4.88 9.30
C GLY A 44 -24.32 3.35 9.31
N PRO A 45 -24.86 2.63 8.30
CA PRO A 45 -24.83 1.17 8.26
C PRO A 45 -23.42 0.57 8.34
N PHE A 46 -22.43 1.24 7.74
CA PHE A 46 -21.03 0.80 7.79
C PHE A 46 -20.46 0.89 9.21
N GLY A 47 -20.83 1.93 9.96
CA GLY A 47 -20.49 2.07 11.36
C GLY A 47 -21.09 0.98 12.23
N SER A 48 -22.37 0.63 12.03
CA SER A 48 -23.02 -0.49 12.73
C SER A 48 -22.34 -1.83 12.45
N PHE A 49 -21.94 -2.07 11.19
CA PHE A 49 -21.19 -3.27 10.81
C PHE A 49 -19.82 -3.34 11.50
N THR A 50 -19.04 -2.26 11.45
CA THR A 50 -17.74 -2.23 12.13
C THR A 50 -17.89 -2.39 13.64
N ARG A 51 -18.91 -1.76 14.26
CA ARG A 51 -19.23 -1.95 15.68
C ARG A 51 -19.50 -3.42 16.00
N HIS A 52 -20.28 -4.08 15.16
CA HIS A 52 -20.57 -5.50 15.32
C HIS A 52 -19.30 -6.36 15.23
N LEU A 53 -18.40 -6.09 14.28
CA LEU A 53 -17.13 -6.79 14.16
C LEU A 53 -16.21 -6.57 15.37
N VAL A 54 -16.11 -5.33 15.84
CA VAL A 54 -15.27 -4.97 17.01
C VAL A 54 -15.79 -5.67 18.27
N GLN A 55 -17.10 -5.69 18.48
CA GLN A 55 -17.70 -6.24 19.70
C GLN A 55 -17.76 -7.77 19.69
N ASN A 56 -18.07 -8.39 18.55
CA ASN A 56 -18.35 -9.84 18.49
C ASN A 56 -17.20 -10.64 17.87
N HIS A 57 -16.32 -10.02 17.08
CA HIS A 57 -15.26 -10.69 16.34
C HIS A 57 -13.88 -9.99 16.42
N PRO A 58 -13.41 -9.53 17.59
CA PRO A 58 -12.13 -8.82 17.70
C PRO A 58 -10.93 -9.68 17.26
N GLY A 59 -10.97 -10.99 17.55
CA GLY A 59 -9.94 -11.92 17.08
C GLY A 59 -9.90 -12.08 15.55
N LEU A 60 -11.04 -11.94 14.87
CA LEU A 60 -11.10 -11.94 13.40
C LEU A 60 -10.48 -10.65 12.84
N LEU A 61 -10.77 -9.49 13.45
CA LEU A 61 -10.16 -8.21 13.06
C LEU A 61 -8.64 -8.25 13.18
N LEU A 62 -8.11 -8.74 14.31
CA LEU A 62 -6.67 -8.85 14.52
C LEU A 62 -6.01 -9.80 13.50
N LYS A 63 -6.61 -10.97 13.24
CA LYS A 63 -6.13 -11.90 12.21
C LYS A 63 -6.17 -11.28 10.82
N GLY A 64 -7.25 -10.55 10.50
CA GLY A 64 -7.41 -9.84 9.24
C GLY A 64 -6.36 -8.74 9.07
N TRP A 65 -6.02 -8.02 10.13
CA TRP A 65 -5.00 -6.98 10.12
C TRP A 65 -3.61 -7.57 9.86
N TRP A 66 -3.27 -8.66 10.56
CA TRP A 66 -2.02 -9.39 10.30
C TRP A 66 -1.97 -9.99 8.89
N ALA A 67 -3.09 -10.49 8.38
CA ALA A 67 -3.18 -10.98 7.00
C ALA A 67 -2.95 -9.86 5.99
N ALA A 68 -3.59 -8.69 6.17
CA ALA A 68 -3.38 -7.52 5.31
C ALA A 68 -1.92 -7.04 5.35
N PHE A 69 -1.32 -6.98 6.53
CA PHE A 69 0.10 -6.66 6.69
C PHE A 69 0.99 -7.67 5.94
N ALA A 70 0.73 -8.97 6.10
CA ALA A 70 1.48 -10.02 5.40
C ALA A 70 1.35 -9.91 3.87
N VAL A 71 0.17 -9.57 3.35
CA VAL A 71 -0.04 -9.31 1.92
C VAL A 71 0.81 -8.12 1.46
N HIS A 72 0.80 -7.00 2.17
CA HIS A 72 1.61 -5.83 1.83
C HIS A 72 3.12 -6.13 1.84
N VAL A 73 3.59 -6.92 2.83
CA VAL A 73 4.99 -7.39 2.87
C VAL A 73 5.31 -8.26 1.66
N PHE A 74 4.43 -9.21 1.32
CA PHE A 74 4.60 -10.08 0.17
C PHE A 74 4.66 -9.28 -1.15
N GLU A 75 3.74 -8.32 -1.34
CA GLU A 75 3.72 -7.45 -2.50
C GLU A 75 4.99 -6.60 -2.60
N ALA A 76 5.50 -6.09 -1.48
CA ALA A 76 6.75 -5.32 -1.44
C ALA A 76 7.95 -6.17 -1.86
N ILE A 77 8.05 -7.41 -1.39
CA ILE A 77 9.09 -8.36 -1.82
C ILE A 77 8.96 -8.67 -3.32
N MET A 78 7.73 -8.87 -3.81
CA MET A 78 7.47 -9.07 -5.24
C MET A 78 7.86 -7.85 -6.07
N ALA A 79 7.68 -6.64 -5.57
CA ALA A 79 8.13 -5.42 -6.25
C ALA A 79 9.65 -5.41 -6.46
N LEU A 80 10.45 -5.85 -5.48
CA LEU A 80 11.90 -5.99 -5.66
C LEU A 80 12.25 -6.99 -6.77
N LYS A 81 11.56 -8.13 -6.81
CA LYS A 81 11.75 -9.15 -7.86
C LYS A 81 11.37 -8.60 -9.23
N VAL A 82 10.25 -7.89 -9.35
CA VAL A 82 9.80 -7.28 -10.61
C VAL A 82 10.78 -6.19 -11.06
N CYS A 83 11.28 -5.35 -10.16
CA CYS A 83 12.30 -4.36 -10.49
C CYS A 83 13.56 -5.01 -11.07
N ARG A 84 14.03 -6.10 -10.47
CA ARG A 84 15.19 -6.85 -10.97
C ARG A 84 14.94 -7.42 -12.36
N ASN A 85 13.77 -8.03 -12.57
CA ASN A 85 13.40 -8.62 -13.86
C ASN A 85 13.25 -7.57 -14.96
N LYS A 86 12.86 -6.34 -14.61
CA LYS A 86 12.77 -5.20 -15.53
C LYS A 86 14.12 -4.49 -15.73
N GLY A 87 15.23 -5.01 -15.22
CA GLY A 87 16.54 -4.40 -15.40
C GLY A 87 16.77 -3.10 -14.62
N ILE A 88 15.87 -2.71 -13.71
CA ILE A 88 16.06 -1.55 -12.83
C ILE A 88 17.21 -1.91 -11.88
N SER A 89 18.42 -1.43 -12.12
CA SER A 89 19.63 -1.75 -11.35
C SER A 89 19.87 -0.80 -10.18
N SER A 90 19.31 0.42 -10.23
CA SER A 90 19.45 1.45 -9.19
C SER A 90 18.91 0.97 -7.83
N PRO A 91 19.76 0.88 -6.78
CA PRO A 91 19.32 0.49 -5.43
C PRO A 91 18.26 1.45 -4.86
N THR A 92 18.42 2.75 -5.10
CA THR A 92 17.47 3.79 -4.67
C THR A 92 16.10 3.58 -5.29
N ALA A 93 16.03 3.34 -6.61
CA ALA A 93 14.76 3.12 -7.28
C ALA A 93 14.04 1.86 -6.77
N ARG A 94 14.79 0.76 -6.56
CA ARG A 94 14.25 -0.48 -5.96
C ARG A 94 13.72 -0.25 -4.55
N PHE A 95 14.45 0.50 -3.72
CA PHE A 95 14.03 0.84 -2.37
C PHE A 95 12.74 1.68 -2.39
N LEU A 96 12.64 2.67 -3.27
CA LEU A 96 11.42 3.47 -3.43
C LEU A 96 10.23 2.64 -3.90
N TRP A 97 10.42 1.73 -4.85
CA TRP A 97 9.37 0.80 -5.29
C TRP A 97 8.93 -0.17 -4.18
N PHE A 98 9.88 -0.68 -3.40
CA PHE A 98 9.59 -1.52 -2.24
C PHE A 98 8.75 -0.75 -1.22
N PHE A 99 9.21 0.42 -0.80
CA PHE A 99 8.54 1.22 0.23
C PHE A 99 7.15 1.67 -0.23
N GLN A 100 7.03 2.15 -1.47
CA GLN A 100 5.74 2.51 -2.04
C GLN A 100 4.78 1.31 -2.12
N THR A 101 5.28 0.12 -2.46
CA THR A 101 4.45 -1.09 -2.55
C THR A 101 4.09 -1.63 -1.18
N PHE A 102 4.98 -1.52 -0.20
CA PHE A 102 4.64 -1.84 1.18
C PHE A 102 3.51 -0.95 1.72
N LEU A 103 3.52 0.35 1.39
CA LEU A 103 2.48 1.27 1.87
C LEU A 103 1.17 1.18 1.09
N PHE A 104 1.23 1.06 -0.23
CA PHE A 104 0.04 1.18 -1.10
C PHE A 104 -0.34 -0.12 -1.80
N GLY A 105 0.35 -1.22 -1.49
CA GLY A 105 0.05 -2.57 -1.93
C GLY A 105 -0.11 -2.72 -3.44
N PHE A 106 -1.16 -3.44 -3.83
CA PHE A 106 -1.53 -3.74 -5.22
C PHE A 106 -1.55 -2.50 -6.13
N ALA A 107 -1.90 -1.31 -5.64
CA ALA A 107 -1.95 -0.11 -6.45
C ALA A 107 -0.55 0.30 -6.96
N SER A 108 0.47 0.15 -6.11
CA SER A 108 1.87 0.36 -6.47
C SER A 108 2.42 -0.81 -7.29
N LEU A 109 2.12 -2.05 -6.91
CA LEU A 109 2.59 -3.23 -7.64
C LEU A 109 2.04 -3.27 -9.07
N GLY A 110 0.75 -2.96 -9.25
CA GLY A 110 0.12 -2.84 -10.57
C GLY A 110 0.71 -1.72 -11.42
N LEU A 111 1.10 -0.60 -10.79
CA LEU A 111 1.83 0.47 -11.46
C LEU A 111 3.21 -0.01 -11.91
N LEU A 112 3.95 -0.70 -11.04
CA LEU A 112 5.27 -1.26 -11.35
C LEU A 112 5.20 -2.30 -12.47
N LEU A 113 4.19 -3.17 -12.47
CA LEU A 113 4.00 -4.18 -13.53
C LEU A 113 3.82 -3.52 -14.90
N LYS A 114 3.03 -2.44 -14.97
CA LYS A 114 2.80 -1.63 -16.18
C LYS A 114 3.96 -0.69 -16.53
N TYR A 115 4.86 -0.45 -15.58
CA TYR A 115 5.98 0.46 -15.78
C TYR A 115 7.02 -0.17 -16.73
N ASP A 116 7.40 0.58 -17.75
CA ASP A 116 8.42 0.20 -18.71
C ASP A 116 9.65 1.11 -18.50
N PRO A 117 10.80 0.56 -18.05
CA PRO A 117 12.00 1.34 -17.78
C PRO A 117 12.73 1.81 -19.05
N GLU A 118 12.50 1.18 -20.20
CA GLU A 118 13.17 1.54 -21.46
C GLU A 118 12.45 2.64 -22.22
N ARG A 119 11.18 2.91 -21.90
CA ARG A 119 10.40 3.98 -22.54
C ARG A 119 10.72 5.31 -21.85
N PRO A 120 11.56 6.19 -22.44
CA PRO A 120 11.74 7.52 -21.89
C PRO A 120 10.38 8.21 -21.96
N LYS A 121 10.02 8.96 -20.92
CA LYS A 121 8.89 9.90 -20.97
C LYS A 121 9.09 10.77 -22.22
N GLN A 122 8.38 10.48 -23.31
CA GLN A 122 8.17 11.47 -24.37
C GLN A 122 7.38 12.60 -23.72
N ARG A 123 8.08 13.71 -23.48
CA ARG A 123 7.47 14.99 -23.21
C ARG A 123 7.07 15.61 -24.54
#